data_AF-A0A927RLE3-F1
#
_entry.id   AF-A0A927RLE3-F1
#
_cell.length_a   1.000
_cell.length_b   1.000
_cell.length_c   1.000
_cell.angle_alpha   90.00
_cell.angle_beta   90.00
_cell.angle_gamma   90.00
#
_symmetry.space_group_name_H-M   'P 1'
#
loop_
_entity.id
_entity.type
_entity.pdbx_description
1 polymer ?
#
loop_
_entity_poly.entity_id
_entity_poly.type
_entity_poly.pdbx_seq_one_letter_code
_entity_poly.pdbx_strand_id
1 'polypeptide(L)'
;MSIPAEYVIENVVDADHFAAVHALTRRPRLSVFEDEAGVLRVEGSFEMVRPNKWQVEEGADTTARARFSAEVFSPTVVVSELGSADAPNVVITAATPTAEGGCVARVTVALPRQRASGAPTVRELSSLVSGSRTAFDQDTVIWDHLDTSVTPKYTEGDELVRAYRAFCQRFVSVGR
;
A
#
# COMPACT_ATOMS: atom_id res chain seq x y z
N MET A 1 16.80 2.29 -4.52
CA MET A 1 16.81 1.68 -3.17
C MET A 1 17.53 0.34 -3.29
N SER A 2 18.26 -0.09 -2.27
CA SER A 2 19.01 -1.37 -2.28
C SER A 2 18.14 -2.59 -2.01
N ILE A 3 16.84 -2.41 -1.77
CA ILE A 3 15.89 -3.48 -1.50
C ILE A 3 15.35 -4.13 -2.78
N PRO A 4 15.10 -5.45 -2.80
CA PRO A 4 14.40 -6.09 -3.91
C PRO A 4 12.99 -5.53 -4.10
N ALA A 5 12.52 -5.50 -5.35
CA ALA A 5 11.28 -4.84 -5.74
C ALA A 5 10.04 -5.40 -5.00
N GLU A 6 10.04 -6.71 -4.71
CA GLU A 6 8.93 -7.38 -4.06
C GLU A 6 8.68 -6.91 -2.62
N TYR A 7 9.69 -6.39 -1.92
CA TYR A 7 9.53 -5.84 -0.57
C TYR A 7 8.81 -4.49 -0.58
N VAL A 8 8.94 -3.72 -1.67
CA VAL A 8 8.19 -2.45 -1.81
C VAL A 8 6.69 -2.73 -1.90
N ILE A 9 6.32 -3.78 -2.63
CA ILE A 9 4.91 -4.17 -2.83
C ILE A 9 4.37 -4.90 -1.58
N GLU A 10 5.21 -5.65 -0.86
CA GLU A 10 4.83 -6.33 0.38
C GLU A 10 4.25 -5.39 1.44
N ASN A 11 4.77 -4.17 1.58
CA ASN A 11 4.24 -3.19 2.53
C ASN A 11 2.73 -2.95 2.38
N VAL A 12 2.17 -3.12 1.18
CA VAL A 12 0.73 -2.94 0.93
C VAL A 12 -0.11 -4.03 1.61
N VAL A 13 0.47 -5.19 1.89
CA VAL A 13 -0.20 -6.34 2.50
C VAL A 13 0.22 -6.60 3.95
N ASP A 14 1.27 -5.94 4.43
CA ASP A 14 1.71 -6.02 5.83
C ASP A 14 0.83 -5.14 6.73
N ALA A 15 -0.13 -5.77 7.40
CA ALA A 15 -1.03 -5.08 8.30
C ALA A 15 -0.31 -4.44 9.51
N ASP A 16 0.74 -5.06 10.03
CA ASP A 16 1.42 -4.58 11.24
C ASP A 16 2.31 -3.36 10.96
N HIS A 17 2.90 -3.32 9.76
CA HIS A 17 3.64 -2.16 9.26
C HIS A 17 2.84 -0.86 9.33
N PHE A 18 1.54 -0.86 8.96
CA PHE A 18 0.74 0.37 8.98
C PHE A 18 0.64 1.00 10.38
N ALA A 19 0.54 0.19 11.43
CA ALA A 19 0.52 0.70 12.79
C ALA A 19 1.92 1.14 13.24
N ALA A 20 2.94 0.34 12.96
CA ALA A 20 4.31 0.57 13.43
C ALA A 20 5.02 1.74 12.71
N VAL A 21 4.79 1.90 11.40
CA VAL A 21 5.54 2.85 10.54
C VAL A 21 4.70 4.08 10.18
N HIS A 22 3.42 3.90 9.88
CA HIS A 22 2.53 5.01 9.50
C HIS A 22 1.67 5.55 10.65
N ALA A 23 1.93 5.08 11.87
CA ALA A 23 1.28 5.55 13.10
C ALA A 23 -0.26 5.47 13.06
N LEU A 24 -0.81 4.44 12.39
CA LEU A 24 -2.22 4.11 12.60
C LEU A 24 -2.43 3.72 14.06
N THR A 25 -3.52 4.21 14.66
CA THR A 25 -3.84 3.94 16.07
C THR A 25 -4.12 2.47 16.33
N ARG A 26 -4.48 1.72 15.29
CA ARG A 26 -4.77 0.30 15.36
C ARG A 26 -4.30 -0.41 14.11
N ARG A 27 -3.95 -1.67 14.30
CA ARG A 27 -3.73 -2.62 13.21
C ARG A 27 -4.99 -2.70 12.32
N PRO A 28 -4.89 -2.50 11.00
CA PRO A 28 -6.02 -2.64 10.11
C PRO A 28 -6.48 -4.09 10.02
N ARG A 29 -7.78 -4.28 9.87
CA ARG A 29 -8.36 -5.58 9.54
C ARG A 29 -8.38 -5.72 8.03
N LEU A 30 -7.49 -6.57 7.53
CA LEU A 30 -7.34 -6.84 6.11
C LEU A 30 -7.69 -8.31 5.81
N SER A 31 -8.22 -8.54 4.64
CA SER A 31 -8.51 -9.85 4.08
C SER A 31 -7.82 -9.98 2.72
N VAL A 32 -7.34 -11.16 2.39
CA VAL A 32 -6.67 -11.45 1.12
C VAL A 32 -7.48 -12.47 0.33
N PHE A 33 -7.55 -12.26 -0.98
CA PHE A 33 -8.28 -13.07 -1.93
C PHE A 33 -7.43 -13.21 -3.20
N GLU A 34 -7.46 -14.39 -3.82
CA GLU A 34 -7.00 -14.53 -5.21
C GLU A 34 -8.22 -14.51 -6.11
N ASP A 35 -8.18 -13.73 -7.19
CA ASP A 35 -9.25 -13.69 -8.18
C ASP A 35 -9.01 -14.64 -9.37
N GLU A 36 -10.01 -14.80 -10.22
CA GLU A 36 -9.95 -15.68 -11.41
C GLU A 36 -8.92 -15.21 -12.45
N ALA A 37 -8.54 -13.93 -12.43
CA ALA A 37 -7.51 -13.37 -13.30
C ALA A 37 -6.08 -13.60 -12.75
N GLY A 38 -5.96 -14.24 -11.59
CA GLY A 38 -4.70 -14.49 -10.92
C GLY A 38 -4.13 -13.27 -10.20
N VAL A 39 -4.92 -12.22 -9.99
CA VAL A 39 -4.55 -11.03 -9.20
C VAL A 39 -4.74 -11.36 -7.72
N LEU A 40 -3.79 -10.91 -6.87
CA LEU A 40 -3.95 -10.99 -5.43
C LEU A 40 -4.63 -9.69 -4.95
N ARG A 41 -5.85 -9.80 -4.44
CA ARG A 41 -6.62 -8.68 -3.90
C ARG A 41 -6.53 -8.67 -2.38
N VAL A 42 -6.28 -7.50 -1.80
CA VAL A 42 -6.37 -7.24 -0.37
C VAL A 42 -7.44 -6.20 -0.12
N GLU A 43 -8.36 -6.46 0.79
CA GLU A 43 -9.43 -5.52 1.14
C GLU A 43 -9.51 -5.33 2.65
N GLY A 44 -9.95 -4.15 3.06
CA GLY A 44 -10.21 -3.88 4.47
C GLY A 44 -10.59 -2.45 4.74
N SER A 45 -10.30 -2.01 5.95
CA SER A 45 -10.58 -0.64 6.35
C SER A 45 -9.61 -0.12 7.39
N PHE A 46 -9.26 1.15 7.28
CA PHE A 46 -8.39 1.85 8.22
C PHE A 46 -9.23 2.75 9.12
N GLU A 47 -8.93 2.72 10.42
CA GLU A 47 -9.42 3.71 11.39
C GLU A 47 -8.40 4.84 11.45
N MET A 48 -8.83 6.05 11.10
CA MET A 48 -8.00 7.25 11.10
C MET A 48 -8.51 8.27 12.11
N VAL A 49 -7.61 8.89 12.86
CA VAL A 49 -7.93 9.99 13.77
C VAL A 49 -8.12 11.27 12.95
N ARG A 50 -9.18 12.03 13.21
CA ARG A 50 -9.40 13.34 12.60
C ARG A 50 -8.70 14.47 13.40
N PRO A 51 -8.24 15.54 12.73
CA PRO A 51 -8.12 15.67 11.28
C PRO A 51 -6.99 14.79 10.76
N ASN A 52 -7.25 13.93 9.76
CA ASN A 52 -6.18 13.24 9.06
C ASN A 52 -5.72 14.12 7.89
N LYS A 53 -4.44 14.00 7.48
CA LYS A 53 -3.80 14.89 6.51
C LYS A 53 -4.47 14.92 5.12
N TRP A 54 -5.43 14.04 4.87
CA TRP A 54 -6.02 13.76 3.55
C TRP A 54 -7.52 14.07 3.48
N GLN A 55 -8.19 14.25 4.62
CA GLN A 55 -9.60 14.63 4.71
C GLN A 55 -9.68 15.98 5.42
N VAL A 56 -9.91 17.03 4.64
CA VAL A 56 -9.92 18.44 5.11
C VAL A 56 -11.30 18.87 5.60
N GLU A 57 -12.14 17.95 6.10
CA GLU A 57 -13.43 18.32 6.68
C GLU A 57 -13.33 18.48 8.20
N GLU A 58 -13.49 19.73 8.65
CA GLU A 58 -13.61 20.13 10.04
C GLU A 58 -14.88 19.50 10.65
N GLY A 59 -14.67 18.62 11.62
CA GLY A 59 -15.71 18.08 12.48
C GLY A 59 -15.05 17.55 13.76
N ALA A 60 -15.43 18.11 14.90
CA ALA A 60 -14.90 17.74 16.20
C ALA A 60 -15.23 16.26 16.53
N ASP A 61 -14.20 15.53 16.94
CA ASP A 61 -14.23 14.15 17.46
C ASP A 61 -15.14 13.15 16.73
N THR A 62 -14.55 12.36 15.82
CA THR A 62 -14.95 10.96 15.57
C THR A 62 -13.88 10.31 14.68
N THR A 63 -13.44 9.11 15.03
CA THR A 63 -12.59 8.26 14.19
C THR A 63 -13.22 8.11 12.80
N ALA A 64 -12.49 8.44 11.73
CA ALA A 64 -12.95 8.21 10.36
C ALA A 64 -12.56 6.81 9.91
N ARG A 65 -13.48 6.10 9.25
CA ARG A 65 -13.18 4.81 8.61
C ARG A 65 -12.98 5.01 7.12
N ALA A 66 -11.82 4.66 6.59
CA ALA A 66 -11.58 4.62 5.15
C ALA A 66 -11.58 3.18 4.66
N ARG A 67 -12.23 2.93 3.52
CA ARG A 67 -12.07 1.68 2.79
C ARG A 67 -10.66 1.63 2.22
N PHE A 68 -10.06 0.46 2.32
CA PHE A 68 -8.79 0.13 1.67
C PHE A 68 -9.03 -1.06 0.74
N SER A 69 -8.51 -0.97 -0.48
CA SER A 69 -8.42 -2.08 -1.42
C SER A 69 -7.05 -2.03 -2.07
N ALA A 70 -6.46 -3.17 -2.39
CA ALA A 70 -5.25 -3.26 -3.18
C ALA A 70 -5.32 -4.47 -4.10
N GLU A 71 -4.90 -4.27 -5.35
CA GLU A 71 -4.82 -5.29 -6.38
C GLU A 71 -3.37 -5.42 -6.83
N VAL A 72 -2.76 -6.56 -6.52
CA VAL A 72 -1.38 -6.89 -6.85
C VAL A 72 -1.37 -7.69 -8.15
N PHE A 73 -0.95 -7.03 -9.23
CA PHE A 73 -0.93 -7.62 -10.59
C PHE A 73 0.35 -8.41 -10.85
N SER A 74 1.43 -8.08 -10.15
CA SER A 74 2.73 -8.77 -10.24
C SER A 74 3.55 -8.47 -8.98
N PRO A 75 4.70 -9.15 -8.75
CA PRO A 75 5.59 -8.86 -7.62
C PRO A 75 6.14 -7.43 -7.62
N THR A 76 5.91 -6.67 -8.69
CA THR A 76 6.48 -5.36 -8.92
C THR A 76 5.43 -4.28 -9.15
N VAL A 77 4.13 -4.61 -9.16
CA VAL A 77 3.06 -3.65 -9.48
C VAL A 77 1.81 -3.93 -8.64
N VAL A 78 1.35 -2.90 -7.94
CA VAL A 78 0.11 -2.89 -7.18
C VAL A 78 -0.66 -1.60 -7.41
N VAL A 79 -1.98 -1.70 -7.47
CA VAL A 79 -2.90 -0.56 -7.45
C VAL A 79 -3.68 -0.60 -6.15
N SER A 80 -3.60 0.43 -5.34
CA SER A 80 -4.37 0.56 -4.11
C SER A 80 -5.36 1.71 -4.18
N GLU A 81 -6.48 1.53 -3.50
CA GLU A 81 -7.53 2.51 -3.33
C GLU A 81 -7.71 2.79 -1.84
N LEU A 82 -7.75 4.07 -1.48
CA LEU A 82 -8.05 4.53 -0.13
C LEU A 82 -9.12 5.62 -0.17
N GLY A 83 -10.14 5.52 0.67
CA GLY A 83 -11.17 6.56 0.80
C GLY A 83 -12.57 6.00 0.99
N SER A 84 -13.58 6.76 0.54
CA SER A 84 -14.95 6.25 0.44
C SER A 84 -15.16 5.60 -0.93
N ALA A 85 -16.21 4.77 -1.04
CA ALA A 85 -16.56 4.14 -2.31
C ALA A 85 -16.87 5.17 -3.42
N ASP A 86 -17.40 6.34 -3.05
CA ASP A 86 -17.80 7.40 -3.99
C ASP A 86 -16.67 8.39 -4.32
N ALA A 87 -15.53 8.29 -3.62
CA ALA A 87 -14.37 9.14 -3.82
C ALA A 87 -13.06 8.39 -3.52
N PRO A 88 -12.75 7.31 -4.27
CA PRO A 88 -11.52 6.56 -4.06
C PRO A 88 -10.31 7.39 -4.49
N ASN A 89 -9.28 7.41 -3.65
CA ASN A 89 -7.95 7.88 -4.01
C ASN A 89 -7.13 6.69 -4.47
N VAL A 90 -6.69 6.70 -5.71
CA VAL A 90 -5.94 5.60 -6.31
C VAL A 90 -4.45 5.90 -6.20
N VAL A 91 -3.68 4.93 -5.71
CA VAL A 91 -2.22 4.97 -5.67
C VAL A 91 -1.70 3.74 -6.41
N ILE A 92 -0.90 3.97 -7.45
CA ILE A 92 -0.25 2.92 -8.22
C ILE A 92 1.21 2.91 -7.79
N THR A 93 1.65 1.80 -7.22
CA THR A 93 3.04 1.58 -6.85
C THR A 93 3.66 0.57 -7.79
N ALA A 94 4.74 0.97 -8.45
CA ALA A 94 5.53 0.09 -9.30
C ALA A 94 6.99 0.10 -8.85
N ALA A 95 7.61 -1.07 -8.69
CA ALA A 95 9.00 -1.23 -8.29
C ALA A 95 9.78 -2.01 -9.35
N THR A 96 10.66 -1.36 -10.09
CA THR A 96 11.45 -2.00 -11.15
C THR A 96 12.80 -2.49 -10.60
N PRO A 97 13.15 -3.78 -10.71
CA PRO A 97 14.47 -4.27 -10.32
C PRO A 97 15.60 -3.56 -11.08
N THR A 98 16.75 -3.42 -10.41
CA THR A 98 17.98 -2.86 -10.97
C THR A 98 19.03 -3.97 -11.15
N ALA A 99 20.04 -3.74 -11.97
CA ALA A 99 21.12 -4.70 -12.18
C ALA A 99 21.93 -5.01 -10.90
N GLU A 100 21.94 -4.09 -9.93
CA GLU A 100 22.66 -4.22 -8.67
C GLU A 100 21.87 -5.00 -7.59
N GLY A 101 20.68 -5.52 -7.92
CA GLY A 101 19.84 -6.28 -7.00
C GLY A 101 18.88 -5.44 -6.16
N GLY A 102 18.94 -4.11 -6.25
CA GLY A 102 17.96 -3.19 -5.68
C GLY A 102 16.79 -2.89 -6.62
N CYS A 103 16.04 -1.82 -6.37
CA CYS A 103 14.95 -1.38 -7.24
C CYS A 103 14.79 0.15 -7.33
N VAL A 104 14.06 0.58 -8.37
CA VAL A 104 13.51 1.92 -8.53
C VAL A 104 12.00 1.84 -8.34
N ALA A 105 11.49 2.43 -7.26
CA ALA A 105 10.06 2.57 -7.03
C ALA A 105 9.51 3.86 -7.66
N ARG A 106 8.29 3.78 -8.21
CA ARG A 106 7.51 4.90 -8.72
C ARG A 106 6.12 4.83 -8.12
N VAL A 107 5.67 5.95 -7.59
CA VAL A 107 4.33 6.12 -7.03
C VAL A 107 3.58 7.10 -7.92
N THR A 108 2.43 6.66 -8.43
CA THR A 108 1.53 7.50 -9.20
C THR A 108 0.23 7.63 -8.44
N VAL A 109 -0.30 8.84 -8.35
CA VAL A 109 -1.60 9.09 -7.72
C VAL A 109 -2.62 9.42 -8.79
N ALA A 110 -3.84 8.91 -8.65
CA ALA A 110 -4.94 9.18 -9.55
C ALA A 110 -6.24 9.38 -8.77
N LEU A 111 -7.07 10.29 -9.26
CA LEU A 111 -8.38 10.60 -8.70
C LEU A 111 -9.41 10.49 -9.85
N PRO A 112 -10.59 9.87 -9.62
CA PRO A 112 -11.66 9.89 -10.60
C PRO A 112 -12.01 11.34 -11.01
N ARG A 113 -12.19 11.57 -12.31
CA ARG A 113 -12.53 12.90 -12.85
C ARG A 113 -13.82 13.46 -12.27
N GLN A 114 -14.76 12.58 -11.97
CA GLN A 114 -16.03 12.91 -11.34
C GLN A 114 -16.20 12.04 -10.09
N ARG A 115 -16.57 12.68 -8.99
CA ARG A 115 -16.90 12.07 -7.70
C ARG A 115 -18.21 12.65 -7.20
N ALA A 116 -18.84 12.00 -6.23
CA ALA A 116 -20.05 12.55 -5.60
C ALA A 116 -19.83 13.96 -5.01
N SER A 117 -18.60 14.26 -4.54
CA SER A 117 -18.19 15.57 -4.01
C SER A 117 -17.77 16.59 -5.06
N GLY A 118 -17.80 16.23 -6.36
CA GLY A 118 -17.35 17.07 -7.46
C GLY A 118 -16.00 16.64 -8.06
N ALA A 119 -15.48 17.45 -8.98
CA ALA A 119 -14.18 17.21 -9.60
C ALA A 119 -13.04 17.41 -8.58
N PRO A 120 -11.97 16.59 -8.62
CA PRO A 120 -10.85 16.76 -7.71
C PRO A 120 -10.14 18.11 -7.89
N THR A 121 -9.75 18.71 -6.78
CA THR A 121 -8.99 19.96 -6.74
C THR A 121 -7.48 19.71 -6.83
N VAL A 122 -6.74 20.72 -7.28
CA VAL A 122 -5.25 20.71 -7.24
C VAL A 122 -4.75 20.52 -5.82
N ARG A 123 -5.46 21.06 -4.81
CA ARG A 123 -5.10 20.91 -3.40
C ARG A 123 -5.19 19.47 -2.94
N GLU A 124 -6.29 18.77 -3.26
CA GLU A 124 -6.46 17.35 -2.91
C GLU A 124 -5.38 16.48 -3.56
N LEU A 125 -5.10 16.70 -4.86
CA LEU A 125 -3.99 16.02 -5.56
C LEU A 125 -2.65 16.27 -4.88
N SER A 126 -2.35 17.53 -4.55
CA SER A 126 -1.09 17.91 -3.91
C SER A 126 -0.94 17.29 -2.52
N SER A 127 -2.02 17.26 -1.74
CA SER A 127 -2.06 16.56 -0.46
C SER A 127 -1.80 15.07 -0.64
N LEU A 128 -2.39 14.44 -1.65
CA LEU A 128 -2.18 13.03 -1.91
C LEU A 128 -0.72 12.71 -2.29
N VAL A 129 -0.13 13.50 -3.19
CA VAL A 129 1.29 13.37 -3.55
C VAL A 129 2.19 13.55 -2.33
N SER A 130 1.95 14.60 -1.53
CA SER A 130 2.80 14.92 -0.37
C SER A 130 2.74 13.84 0.69
N GLY A 131 1.55 13.31 0.97
CA GLY A 131 1.41 12.26 1.96
C GLY A 131 1.96 10.92 1.46
N SER A 132 1.80 10.58 0.17
CA SER A 132 2.39 9.35 -0.40
C SER A 132 3.91 9.41 -0.35
N ARG A 133 4.49 10.58 -0.62
CA ARG A 133 5.93 10.81 -0.43
C ARG A 133 6.35 10.60 1.03
N THR A 134 5.59 11.16 1.98
CA THR A 134 5.90 11.01 3.42
C THR A 134 5.87 9.54 3.84
N ALA A 135 4.87 8.78 3.40
CA ALA A 135 4.79 7.34 3.67
C ALA A 135 6.01 6.59 3.10
N PHE A 136 6.39 6.86 1.85
CA PHE A 136 7.59 6.26 1.25
C PHE A 136 8.89 6.65 1.92
N ASP A 137 9.01 7.90 2.38
CA ASP A 137 10.19 8.37 3.12
C ASP A 137 10.32 7.61 4.45
N GLN A 138 9.19 7.30 5.13
CA GLN A 138 9.18 6.48 6.35
C GLN A 138 9.58 5.02 6.06
N ASP A 139 9.04 4.43 4.99
CA ASP A 139 9.33 3.06 4.60
C ASP A 139 10.80 2.87 4.21
N THR A 140 11.38 3.87 3.54
CA THR A 140 12.78 3.85 3.11
C THR A 140 13.73 3.69 4.30
N VAL A 141 13.42 4.28 5.46
CA VAL A 141 14.22 4.11 6.68
C VAL A 141 14.29 2.63 7.09
N ILE A 142 13.18 1.90 6.97
CA ILE A 142 13.12 0.47 7.27
C ILE A 142 13.90 -0.32 6.22
N TRP A 143 13.66 -0.06 4.93
CA TRP A 143 14.31 -0.78 3.83
C TRP A 143 15.84 -0.61 3.82
N ASP A 144 16.34 0.57 4.17
CA ASP A 144 17.79 0.85 4.24
C ASP A 144 18.51 0.03 5.33
N HIS A 145 17.76 -0.52 6.28
CA HIS A 145 18.29 -1.31 7.40
C HIS A 145 17.78 -2.76 7.41
N LEU A 146 17.06 -3.19 6.37
CA LEU A 146 16.50 -4.53 6.31
C LEU A 146 17.55 -5.53 5.81
N ASP A 147 17.81 -6.58 6.60
CA ASP A 147 18.64 -7.70 6.17
C ASP A 147 17.79 -8.75 5.44
N THR A 148 17.82 -8.71 4.11
CA THR A 148 17.07 -9.64 3.26
C THR A 148 17.66 -11.05 3.17
N SER A 149 18.81 -11.31 3.81
CA SER A 149 19.42 -12.64 3.85
C SER A 149 18.82 -13.53 4.96
N VAL A 150 18.09 -12.92 5.90
CA VAL A 150 17.45 -13.63 7.02
C VAL A 150 16.18 -14.32 6.55
N THR A 151 16.03 -15.60 6.91
CA THR A 151 14.76 -16.32 6.72
C THR A 151 13.71 -15.76 7.69
N PRO A 152 12.59 -15.18 7.20
CA PRO A 152 11.58 -14.61 8.08
C PRO A 152 10.93 -15.68 8.97
N LYS A 153 10.67 -15.33 10.23
CA LYS A 153 9.88 -16.15 11.16
C LYS A 153 8.46 -15.61 11.25
N TYR A 154 7.60 -16.09 10.37
CA TYR A 154 6.18 -15.71 10.36
C TYR A 154 5.44 -16.22 11.60
N THR A 155 4.57 -15.37 12.14
CA THR A 155 3.66 -15.60 13.26
C THR A 155 2.23 -15.78 12.76
N GLU A 156 1.25 -15.91 13.65
CA GLU A 156 -0.16 -16.03 13.23
C GLU A 156 -0.54 -14.85 12.33
N GLY A 157 -0.30 -13.60 12.72
CA GLY A 157 -0.70 -12.40 11.99
C GLY A 157 -0.06 -12.13 10.62
N ASP A 158 0.85 -12.97 10.13
CA ASP A 158 1.55 -12.77 8.85
C ASP A 158 0.87 -13.49 7.68
N GLU A 159 -0.43 -13.80 7.75
CA GLU A 159 -1.13 -14.53 6.69
C GLU A 159 -1.10 -13.81 5.34
N LEU A 160 -1.29 -12.49 5.33
CA LEU A 160 -1.31 -11.68 4.11
C LEU A 160 0.07 -11.61 3.44
N VAL A 161 1.12 -11.44 4.25
CA VAL A 161 2.51 -11.46 3.80
C VAL A 161 2.86 -12.83 3.20
N ARG A 162 2.46 -13.92 3.87
CA ARG A 162 2.65 -15.28 3.33
C ARG A 162 1.92 -15.50 2.02
N ALA A 163 0.67 -15.03 1.91
CA ALA A 163 -0.10 -15.11 0.67
C ALA A 163 0.59 -14.35 -0.47
N TYR A 164 1.09 -13.14 -0.21
CA TYR A 164 1.84 -12.38 -1.20
C TYR A 164 3.17 -13.05 -1.62
N ARG A 165 3.91 -13.63 -0.68
CA ARG A 165 5.14 -14.38 -1.02
C ARG A 165 4.85 -15.62 -1.86
N ALA A 166 3.76 -16.35 -1.57
CA ALA A 166 3.30 -17.46 -2.41
C ALA A 166 2.90 -16.98 -3.81
N PHE A 167 2.16 -15.86 -3.90
CA PHE A 167 1.83 -15.20 -5.17
C PHE A 167 3.09 -14.88 -5.99
N CYS A 168 4.16 -14.37 -5.35
CA CYS A 168 5.41 -14.02 -6.03
C CYS A 168 6.14 -15.22 -6.63
N GLN A 169 6.09 -16.38 -5.97
CA GLN A 169 6.75 -17.60 -6.45
C GLN A 169 6.23 -18.06 -7.82
N ARG A 170 4.98 -17.69 -8.18
CA ARG A 170 4.36 -18.01 -9.48
C ARG A 170 5.03 -17.30 -10.66
N PHE A 171 5.77 -16.22 -10.42
CA PHE A 171 6.47 -15.45 -11.46
C PHE A 171 7.92 -15.89 -11.65
N VAL A 172 8.51 -16.55 -10.65
CA VAL A 172 9.88 -17.08 -10.73
C VAL A 172 9.97 -18.25 -11.72
N SER A 173 8.89 -18.99 -11.92
CA SER A 173 8.81 -20.13 -12.84
C SER A 173 8.64 -19.75 -14.32
N VAL A 174 8.29 -18.50 -14.62
CA VAL A 174 8.03 -18.02 -16.00
C VAL A 174 9.29 -17.40 -16.64
N GLY A 175 10.33 -17.11 -15.83
CA GLY A 175 11.59 -16.51 -16.27
C GLY A 175 12.75 -17.49 -16.49
N ARG A 176 12.49 -18.80 -16.63
CA ARG A 176 13.48 -19.81 -17.04
C ARG A 176 13.14 -20.41 -18.40
#